data_AF-A0A1G9Z6E4-F1
#
_entry.id   AF-A0A1G9Z6E4-F1
#
_cell.length_a   1.000
_cell.length_b   1.000
_cell.length_c   1.000
_cell.angle_alpha   90.00
_cell.angle_beta   90.00
_cell.angle_gamma   90.00
#
_symmetry.space_group_name_H-M   'P 1'
#
loop_
_entity.id
_entity.type
_entity.pdbx_description
1 polymer ?
#
loop_
_entity_poly.entity_id
_entity_poly.type
_entity_poly.pdbx_seq_one_letter_code
_entity_poly.pdbx_strand_id
1 'polypeptide(L)'
;MKKTLRKTFTLGFLLIGIVVYGQEFNFDIQNTTLNEYLEMERKLGSEQIPNIRNHVSVENAQPIKFKREQKIISDLVGYYYFKKKDSTMSHILYEWDESLLTLKANTNDKKSKKYQKALIRKFNELETMIADIYGEPKTTGDLSNLKQANEKGGLKQNVKWFPNDSTEIEMYTSVSNYYEKKGMMTIAPTHRIRLYIRNTKKEAKVEPKLSEKRLNTLKIISSEFIETLGNKNIAKSKGYLSTLIIENVTDGQLNTLIENWDFTKETELVYSGIQVGLDGKIFTMLNFKYKDDFTEPAKELLKMVFDDNDKVVGIQPIKTQN
;
A
#
# COMPACT_ATOMS: atom_id res chain seq x y z
N MET A 1 -43.03 29.52 65.88
CA MET A 1 -42.26 28.29 65.53
C MET A 1 -43.18 27.41 64.68
N LYS A 2 -42.90 26.93 63.48
CA LYS A 2 -41.68 26.71 62.69
C LYS A 2 -41.98 27.09 61.22
N LYS A 3 -41.09 27.81 60.54
CA LYS A 3 -41.12 27.99 59.08
C LYS A 3 -40.52 26.74 58.44
N THR A 4 -41.30 25.99 57.68
CA THR A 4 -40.83 24.87 56.87
C THR A 4 -40.25 25.40 55.57
N LEU A 5 -38.92 25.37 55.49
CA LEU A 5 -38.13 25.74 54.32
C LEU A 5 -38.36 24.69 53.21
N ARG A 6 -39.22 24.98 52.22
CA ARG A 6 -39.30 24.19 50.98
C ARG A 6 -38.01 24.45 50.19
N LYS A 7 -37.06 23.51 50.28
CA LYS A 7 -35.95 23.42 49.32
C LYS A 7 -36.51 22.99 47.97
N THR A 8 -36.73 23.95 47.08
CA THR A 8 -36.88 23.68 45.65
C THR A 8 -35.54 23.13 45.15
N PHE A 9 -35.49 21.82 44.93
CA PHE A 9 -34.39 21.16 44.25
C PHE A 9 -34.54 21.52 42.77
N THR A 10 -33.86 22.57 42.32
CA THR A 10 -33.71 22.88 40.90
C THR A 10 -32.86 21.76 40.30
N LEU A 11 -33.51 20.73 39.78
CA LEU A 11 -32.88 19.66 39.02
C LEU A 11 -32.43 20.29 37.69
N GLY A 12 -31.25 20.91 37.71
CA GLY A 12 -30.54 21.30 36.51
C GLY A 12 -30.25 20.03 35.73
N PHE A 13 -31.04 19.78 34.68
CA PHE A 13 -30.70 18.84 33.63
C PHE A 13 -29.41 19.35 32.97
N LEU A 14 -28.28 18.96 33.52
CA LEU A 14 -27.03 18.82 32.79
C LEU A 14 -27.27 17.73 31.74
N LEU A 15 -27.95 18.09 30.64
CA LEU A 15 -27.75 17.47 29.35
C LEU A 15 -26.31 17.78 28.94
N ILE A 16 -25.34 17.17 29.63
CA ILE A 16 -24.07 16.84 29.00
C ILE A 16 -24.50 15.92 27.88
N GLY A 17 -24.65 16.48 26.69
CA GLY A 17 -24.89 15.72 25.48
C GLY A 17 -23.86 14.61 25.49
N ILE A 18 -24.33 13.39 25.68
CA ILE A 18 -23.56 12.21 25.34
C ILE A 18 -23.42 12.37 23.83
N VAL A 19 -22.34 13.00 23.38
CA VAL A 19 -21.93 12.94 21.99
C VAL A 19 -21.61 11.46 21.83
N VAL A 20 -22.62 10.70 21.40
CA VAL A 20 -22.41 9.36 20.91
C VAL A 20 -21.41 9.59 19.79
N TYR A 21 -20.14 9.23 20.03
CA TYR A 21 -19.08 9.26 19.03
C TYR A 21 -19.51 8.27 17.94
N GLY A 22 -20.40 8.74 17.07
CA GLY A 22 -20.82 8.05 15.87
C GLY A 22 -19.57 7.90 15.02
N GLN A 23 -19.39 6.73 14.44
CA GLN A 23 -18.39 6.58 13.40
C GLN A 23 -18.88 7.42 12.22
N GLU A 24 -18.26 8.58 12.04
CA GLU A 24 -18.53 9.45 10.91
C GLU A 24 -17.65 9.01 9.74
N PHE A 25 -18.27 8.94 8.56
CA PHE A 25 -17.64 8.62 7.29
C PHE A 25 -18.07 9.68 6.28
N ASN A 26 -17.11 10.26 5.58
CA ASN A 26 -17.40 11.14 4.45
C ASN A 26 -17.07 10.41 3.14
N PHE A 27 -18.11 10.19 2.34
CA PHE A 27 -18.07 9.47 1.07
C PHE A 27 -17.81 10.37 -0.15
N ASP A 28 -17.86 11.71 0.02
CA ASP A 28 -17.61 12.68 -1.05
C ASP A 28 -16.12 12.97 -1.21
N ILE A 29 -15.39 11.96 -1.70
CA ILE A 29 -13.94 12.02 -1.87
C ILE A 29 -13.47 13.07 -2.89
N GLN A 30 -14.36 13.54 -3.77
CA GLN A 30 -14.01 14.50 -4.83
C GLN A 30 -13.93 15.92 -4.30
N ASN A 31 -14.87 16.28 -3.42
CA ASN A 31 -14.98 17.64 -2.90
C ASN A 31 -14.36 17.80 -1.51
N THR A 32 -13.90 16.70 -0.90
CA THR A 32 -13.27 16.73 0.42
C THR A 32 -11.75 16.67 0.30
N THR A 33 -11.09 17.68 0.84
CA THR A 33 -9.63 17.78 0.88
C THR A 33 -9.03 16.81 1.90
N LEU A 34 -7.75 16.49 1.75
CA LEU A 34 -7.00 15.72 2.75
C LEU A 34 -7.13 16.34 4.14
N ASN A 35 -6.94 17.65 4.27
CA ASN A 35 -7.00 18.33 5.56
C ASN A 35 -8.37 18.20 6.24
N GLU A 36 -9.48 18.26 5.49
CA GLU A 36 -10.81 18.06 6.05
C GLU A 36 -10.99 16.64 6.61
N TYR A 37 -10.43 15.62 5.95
CA TYR A 37 -10.40 14.26 6.49
C TYR A 37 -9.55 14.15 7.77
N LEU A 38 -8.38 14.79 7.81
CA LEU A 38 -7.52 14.80 9.01
C LEU A 38 -8.21 15.50 10.18
N GLU A 39 -8.92 16.60 9.91
CA GLU A 39 -9.70 17.33 10.91
C GLU A 39 -10.92 16.54 11.40
N MET A 40 -11.59 15.80 10.53
CA MET A 40 -12.63 14.85 10.91
C MET A 40 -12.07 13.79 11.87
N GLU A 41 -10.94 13.18 11.56
CA GLU A 41 -10.31 12.18 12.43
C GLU A 41 -9.90 12.76 13.80
N ARG A 42 -9.39 14.00 13.81
CA ARG A 42 -9.08 14.72 15.05
C ARG A 42 -10.31 14.95 15.93
N LYS A 43 -11.43 15.37 15.32
CA LYS A 43 -12.72 15.58 16.03
C LYS A 43 -13.29 14.28 16.61
N LEU A 44 -13.08 13.17 15.90
CA LEU A 44 -13.48 11.84 16.35
C LEU A 44 -12.58 11.27 17.45
N GLY A 45 -11.46 11.93 17.77
CA GLY A 45 -10.50 11.46 18.77
C GLY A 45 -9.69 10.25 18.31
N SER A 46 -9.52 10.07 16.99
CA SER A 46 -8.81 8.93 16.43
C SER A 46 -7.30 9.04 16.66
N GLU A 47 -6.65 7.91 16.93
CA GLU A 47 -5.20 7.84 17.14
C GLU A 47 -4.48 7.76 15.80
N GLN A 48 -3.60 8.71 15.48
CA GLN A 48 -2.75 8.59 14.30
C GLN A 48 -1.66 7.52 14.54
N ILE A 49 -1.56 6.55 13.64
CA ILE A 49 -0.60 5.43 13.75
C ILE A 49 0.42 5.43 12.60
N PRO A 50 1.67 4.97 12.82
CA PRO A 50 2.70 5.00 11.79
C PRO A 50 2.51 3.94 10.69
N ASN A 51 3.18 4.17 9.56
CA ASN A 51 3.28 3.18 8.49
C ASN A 51 4.32 2.11 8.82
N ILE A 52 3.87 0.97 9.34
CA ILE A 52 4.76 -0.19 9.59
C ILE A 52 5.18 -0.95 8.32
N ARG A 53 4.53 -0.67 7.18
CA ARG A 53 4.83 -1.22 5.86
C ARG A 53 4.61 -0.13 4.81
N ASN A 54 5.52 -0.04 3.85
CA ASN A 54 5.38 0.88 2.73
C ASN A 54 4.33 0.38 1.74
N HIS A 55 3.44 1.27 1.34
CA HIS A 55 2.54 1.05 0.22
C HIS A 55 3.27 1.36 -1.08
N VAL A 56 3.26 0.42 -2.02
CA VAL A 56 3.89 0.60 -3.33
C VAL A 56 2.97 1.41 -4.23
N SER A 57 3.31 2.67 -4.48
CA SER A 57 2.58 3.50 -5.44
C SER A 57 3.49 4.51 -6.12
N VAL A 58 3.34 4.62 -7.44
CA VAL A 58 3.98 5.65 -8.26
C VAL A 58 3.37 7.01 -7.96
N GLU A 59 2.03 7.10 -8.01
CA GLU A 59 1.30 8.36 -7.96
C GLU A 59 0.94 8.81 -6.53
N ASN A 60 0.63 7.86 -5.64
CA ASN A 60 0.17 8.18 -4.29
C ASN A 60 1.34 8.26 -3.31
N ALA A 61 1.24 9.17 -2.33
CA ALA A 61 2.10 9.18 -1.16
C ALA A 61 1.82 7.97 -0.26
N GLN A 62 2.66 7.77 0.77
CA GLN A 62 2.33 6.83 1.83
C GLN A 62 1.04 7.28 2.52
N PRO A 63 0.07 6.37 2.78
CA PRO A 63 -1.20 6.77 3.38
C PRO A 63 -1.00 7.31 4.79
N ILE A 64 -1.81 8.28 5.18
CA ILE A 64 -1.94 8.67 6.59
C ILE A 64 -2.96 7.72 7.23
N LYS A 65 -2.65 7.21 8.42
CA LYS A 65 -3.46 6.18 9.10
C LYS A 65 -3.98 6.65 10.44
N PHE A 66 -5.25 6.34 10.70
CA PHE A 66 -5.89 6.58 11.99
C PHE A 66 -6.55 5.31 12.50
N LYS A 67 -6.44 5.05 13.80
CA LYS A 67 -7.07 3.94 14.50
C LYS A 67 -8.23 4.45 15.36
N ARG A 68 -9.37 3.76 15.28
CA ARG A 68 -10.54 3.97 16.16
C ARG A 68 -10.88 2.68 16.89
N GLU A 69 -10.81 2.70 18.21
CA GLU A 69 -11.03 1.50 19.04
C GLU A 69 -12.43 0.92 18.87
N GLN A 70 -12.53 -0.41 18.88
CA GLN A 70 -13.79 -1.15 18.82
C GLN A 70 -13.91 -2.13 19.98
N LYS A 71 -15.14 -2.35 20.46
CA LYS A 71 -15.37 -3.18 21.66
C LYS A 71 -15.37 -4.68 21.40
N ILE A 72 -15.99 -5.11 20.29
CA ILE A 72 -16.28 -6.54 20.03
C ILE A 72 -15.53 -7.08 18.82
N ILE A 73 -15.39 -6.25 17.79
CA ILE A 73 -14.67 -6.57 16.56
C ILE A 73 -13.29 -5.90 16.57
N SER A 74 -12.46 -6.20 15.57
CA SER A 74 -11.17 -5.53 15.38
C SER A 74 -11.33 -4.01 15.34
N ASP A 75 -10.31 -3.28 15.80
CA ASP A 75 -10.27 -1.83 15.67
C ASP A 75 -10.40 -1.40 14.20
N LEU A 76 -11.02 -0.24 13.98
CA LEU A 76 -11.06 0.37 12.66
C LEU A 76 -9.72 1.05 12.39
N VAL A 77 -9.13 0.78 11.24
CA VAL A 77 -8.03 1.58 10.69
C VAL A 77 -8.50 2.27 9.42
N GLY A 78 -8.51 3.60 9.45
CA GLY A 78 -8.73 4.46 8.28
C GLY A 78 -7.41 4.78 7.59
N TYR A 79 -7.35 4.58 6.28
CA TYR A 79 -6.19 4.85 5.43
C TYR A 79 -6.57 5.93 4.41
N TYR A 80 -5.84 7.04 4.43
CA TYR A 80 -6.06 8.19 3.55
C TYR A 80 -4.97 8.24 2.49
N TYR A 81 -5.30 7.84 1.26
CA TYR A 81 -4.37 7.86 0.13
C TYR A 81 -4.59 9.12 -0.71
N PHE A 82 -3.50 9.81 -0.99
CA PHE A 82 -3.50 11.06 -1.74
C PHE A 82 -2.31 11.13 -2.71
N LYS A 83 -2.45 11.93 -3.77
CA LYS A 83 -1.42 12.12 -4.80
C LYS A 83 -0.20 12.84 -4.23
N LYS A 84 1.01 12.41 -4.59
CA LYS A 84 2.26 13.10 -4.22
C LYS A 84 2.34 14.52 -4.79
N LYS A 85 1.73 14.73 -5.96
CA LYS A 85 1.86 15.96 -6.75
C LYS A 85 1.14 17.15 -6.11
N ASP A 86 -0.08 16.95 -5.64
CA ASP A 86 -0.99 18.03 -5.23
C ASP A 86 -1.88 17.67 -4.05
N SER A 87 -1.63 16.53 -3.39
CA SER A 87 -2.41 16.05 -2.24
C SER A 87 -3.89 15.76 -2.54
N THR A 88 -4.29 15.67 -3.80
CA THR A 88 -5.64 15.25 -4.20
C THR A 88 -5.95 13.85 -3.66
N MET A 89 -7.15 13.67 -3.13
CA MET A 89 -7.60 12.39 -2.60
C MET A 89 -7.75 11.36 -3.72
N SER A 90 -7.07 10.21 -3.55
CA SER A 90 -7.03 9.11 -4.50
C SER A 90 -8.05 8.05 -4.10
N HIS A 91 -7.95 7.55 -2.87
CA HIS A 91 -8.94 6.67 -2.27
C HIS A 91 -8.81 6.68 -0.76
N ILE A 92 -9.88 6.23 -0.10
CA ILE A 92 -9.91 5.96 1.33
C ILE A 92 -10.20 4.49 1.52
N LEU A 93 -9.52 3.87 2.47
CA LEU A 93 -9.80 2.51 2.91
C LEU A 93 -10.10 2.53 4.39
N TYR A 94 -11.30 2.11 4.78
CA TYR A 94 -11.65 1.80 6.15
C TYR A 94 -11.61 0.28 6.32
N GLU A 95 -10.75 -0.21 7.22
CA GLU A 95 -10.52 -1.64 7.40
C GLU A 95 -10.67 -2.07 8.86
N TRP A 96 -11.43 -3.15 9.07
CA TRP A 96 -11.56 -3.86 10.33
C TRP A 96 -10.85 -5.20 10.19
N ASP A 97 -9.55 -5.28 10.45
CA ASP A 97 -8.76 -6.51 10.32
C ASP A 97 -7.59 -6.53 11.33
N GLU A 98 -7.66 -7.40 12.33
CA GLU A 98 -6.63 -7.55 13.38
C GLU A 98 -5.27 -7.98 12.82
N SER A 99 -5.22 -8.64 11.66
CA SER A 99 -3.96 -9.05 11.03
C SER A 99 -3.11 -7.88 10.56
N LEU A 100 -3.71 -6.68 10.45
CA LEU A 100 -2.98 -5.45 10.13
C LEU A 100 -2.23 -4.86 11.33
N LEU A 101 -2.74 -5.11 12.54
CA LEU A 101 -2.19 -4.58 13.80
C LEU A 101 -1.20 -5.55 14.44
N THR A 102 -1.14 -6.78 13.96
CA THR A 102 -0.26 -7.82 14.49
C THR A 102 0.71 -8.30 13.40
N LEU A 103 1.98 -8.51 13.76
CA LEU A 103 2.96 -9.12 12.85
C LEU A 103 2.76 -10.64 12.69
N LYS A 104 1.64 -11.18 13.16
CA LYS A 104 1.34 -12.62 13.21
C LYS A 104 0.58 -13.04 11.96
N ALA A 105 1.31 -13.33 10.89
CA ALA A 105 0.72 -13.94 9.70
C ALA A 105 0.52 -15.46 9.91
N ASN A 106 -0.49 -16.03 9.26
CA ASN A 106 -0.71 -17.48 9.13
C ASN A 106 -0.99 -18.25 10.44
N THR A 107 -1.53 -17.60 11.47
CA THR A 107 -1.93 -18.24 12.72
C THR A 107 -3.33 -18.88 12.62
N ASN A 108 -3.62 -19.86 13.47
CA ASN A 108 -4.94 -20.50 13.58
C ASN A 108 -5.84 -19.76 14.58
N ASP A 109 -5.89 -18.42 14.46
CA ASP A 109 -6.59 -17.56 15.41
C ASP A 109 -8.08 -17.45 15.03
N LYS A 110 -8.84 -18.47 15.44
CA LYS A 110 -10.30 -18.51 15.23
C LYS A 110 -11.01 -17.48 16.10
N LYS A 111 -12.09 -16.90 15.58
CA LYS A 111 -12.95 -15.96 16.29
C LYS A 111 -14.22 -16.63 16.79
N SER A 112 -14.73 -16.11 17.91
CA SER A 112 -15.95 -16.62 18.53
C SER A 112 -17.19 -16.31 17.67
N LYS A 113 -18.26 -17.09 17.86
CA LYS A 113 -19.56 -16.81 17.22
C LYS A 113 -20.09 -15.41 17.53
N LYS A 114 -19.80 -14.88 18.73
CA LYS A 114 -20.13 -13.50 19.14
C LYS A 114 -19.42 -12.47 18.26
N TYR A 115 -18.12 -12.66 18.03
CA TYR A 115 -17.32 -11.82 17.14
C TYR A 115 -17.86 -11.86 15.71
N GLN A 116 -18.09 -13.05 15.16
CA GLN A 116 -18.57 -13.23 13.78
C GLN A 116 -19.90 -12.53 13.55
N LYS A 117 -20.86 -12.69 14.48
CA LYS A 117 -22.15 -11.98 14.43
C LYS A 117 -21.99 -10.46 14.52
N ALA A 118 -21.10 -9.98 15.38
CA ALA A 118 -20.86 -8.54 15.52
C ALA A 118 -20.22 -7.95 14.24
N LEU A 119 -19.34 -8.69 13.57
CA LEU A 119 -18.74 -8.28 12.31
C LEU A 119 -19.78 -8.25 11.18
N ILE A 120 -20.62 -9.28 11.04
CA ILE A 120 -21.72 -9.29 10.06
C ILE A 120 -22.69 -8.14 10.33
N ARG A 121 -23.05 -7.91 11.60
CA ARG A 121 -23.92 -6.78 11.96
C ARG A 121 -23.29 -5.45 11.56
N LYS A 122 -22.00 -5.26 11.83
CA LYS A 122 -21.28 -4.03 11.42
C LYS A 122 -21.29 -3.83 9.91
N PHE A 123 -21.09 -4.90 9.14
CA PHE A 123 -21.18 -4.85 7.68
C PHE A 123 -22.58 -4.39 7.23
N ASN A 124 -23.64 -5.01 7.76
CA ASN A 124 -25.02 -4.66 7.40
C ASN A 124 -25.40 -3.23 7.84
N GLU A 125 -24.91 -2.76 8.99
CA GLU A 125 -25.08 -1.38 9.46
C GLU A 125 -24.44 -0.37 8.48
N LEU A 126 -23.22 -0.66 8.00
CA LEU A 126 -22.55 0.17 6.99
C LEU A 126 -23.26 0.12 5.64
N GLU A 127 -23.72 -1.06 5.21
CA GLU A 127 -24.46 -1.25 3.96
C GLU A 127 -25.75 -0.42 3.97
N THR A 128 -26.52 -0.49 5.06
CA THR A 128 -27.75 0.29 5.26
C THR A 128 -27.44 1.79 5.23
N MET A 129 -26.44 2.24 5.99
CA MET A 129 -26.03 3.65 6.03
C MET A 129 -25.68 4.21 4.64
N ILE A 130 -24.96 3.44 3.82
CA ILE A 130 -24.56 3.88 2.47
C ILE A 130 -25.76 3.81 1.51
N ALA A 131 -26.61 2.79 1.65
CA ALA A 131 -27.82 2.64 0.84
C ALA A 131 -28.85 3.75 1.11
N ASP A 132 -28.96 4.23 2.35
CA ASP A 132 -29.81 5.38 2.70
C ASP A 132 -29.39 6.67 1.97
N ILE A 133 -28.12 6.77 1.55
CA ILE A 133 -27.56 7.94 0.86
C ILE A 133 -27.59 7.75 -0.67
N TYR A 134 -27.21 6.56 -1.17
CA TYR A 134 -26.94 6.31 -2.59
C TYR A 134 -27.85 5.27 -3.24
N GLY A 135 -28.81 4.71 -2.50
CA GLY A 135 -29.69 3.64 -2.95
C GLY A 135 -29.05 2.25 -2.89
N GLU A 136 -29.77 1.26 -3.43
CA GLU A 136 -29.38 -0.15 -3.35
C GLU A 136 -28.06 -0.46 -4.08
N PRO A 137 -27.14 -1.24 -3.46
CA PRO A 137 -25.90 -1.65 -4.11
C PRO A 137 -26.09 -2.74 -5.16
N LYS A 138 -25.03 -2.95 -5.96
CA LYS A 138 -24.80 -4.24 -6.63
C LYS A 138 -24.16 -5.21 -5.65
N THR A 139 -24.89 -6.26 -5.29
CA THR A 139 -24.46 -7.24 -4.28
C THR A 139 -24.07 -8.58 -4.89
N THR A 140 -23.01 -9.19 -4.36
CA THR A 140 -22.58 -10.56 -4.65
C THR A 140 -22.16 -11.26 -3.36
N GLY A 141 -22.41 -12.58 -3.28
CA GLY A 141 -22.17 -13.34 -2.05
C GLY A 141 -23.33 -13.27 -1.07
N ASP A 142 -23.13 -13.83 0.12
CA ASP A 142 -24.17 -13.96 1.15
C ASP A 142 -23.54 -14.14 2.55
N LEU A 143 -24.19 -13.55 3.56
CA LEU A 143 -23.84 -13.63 4.98
C LEU A 143 -24.90 -14.34 5.84
N SER A 144 -25.98 -14.84 5.25
CA SER A 144 -27.14 -15.38 5.97
C SER A 144 -26.82 -16.66 6.76
N ASN A 145 -25.96 -17.53 6.23
CA ASN A 145 -25.70 -18.85 6.82
C ASN A 145 -24.38 -18.89 7.63
N LEU A 146 -24.45 -18.48 8.90
CA LEU A 146 -23.28 -18.44 9.79
C LEU A 146 -22.56 -19.80 9.97
N LYS A 147 -23.20 -20.94 9.67
CA LYS A 147 -22.52 -22.26 9.76
C LYS A 147 -21.33 -22.34 8.79
N GLN A 148 -21.42 -21.69 7.63
CA GLN A 148 -20.38 -21.64 6.61
C GLN A 148 -19.10 -20.95 7.10
N ALA A 149 -19.14 -20.19 8.22
CA ALA A 149 -17.94 -19.59 8.80
C ALA A 149 -16.85 -20.62 9.14
N ASN A 150 -17.21 -21.88 9.41
CA ASN A 150 -16.23 -22.92 9.74
C ASN A 150 -15.89 -23.82 8.54
N GLU A 151 -16.51 -23.57 7.38
CA GLU A 151 -16.32 -24.36 6.16
C GLU A 151 -15.29 -23.70 5.23
N LYS A 152 -14.74 -24.49 4.31
CA LYS A 152 -13.79 -23.98 3.32
C LYS A 152 -14.46 -22.90 2.48
N GLY A 153 -13.88 -21.69 2.50
CA GLY A 153 -14.42 -20.52 1.81
C GLY A 153 -15.02 -19.47 2.74
N GLY A 154 -15.54 -19.87 3.91
CA GLY A 154 -16.19 -18.96 4.86
C GLY A 154 -17.43 -18.27 4.28
N LEU A 155 -17.92 -17.24 4.97
CA LEU A 155 -18.88 -16.30 4.40
C LEU A 155 -18.14 -15.15 3.71
N LYS A 156 -18.70 -14.70 2.59
CA LYS A 156 -18.20 -13.56 1.82
C LYS A 156 -19.37 -12.80 1.22
N GLN A 157 -19.30 -11.48 1.29
CA GLN A 157 -20.21 -10.59 0.56
C GLN A 157 -19.41 -9.39 0.07
N ASN A 158 -19.72 -8.95 -1.14
CA ASN A 158 -19.19 -7.73 -1.77
C ASN A 158 -20.37 -6.92 -2.30
N VAL A 159 -20.38 -5.63 -1.96
CA VAL A 159 -21.40 -4.66 -2.34
C VAL A 159 -20.72 -3.44 -2.97
N LYS A 160 -21.32 -2.93 -4.05
CA LYS A 160 -20.77 -1.78 -4.80
C LYS A 160 -21.83 -0.73 -5.07
N TRP A 161 -21.45 0.52 -4.85
CA TRP A 161 -22.20 1.70 -5.29
C TRP A 161 -21.38 2.50 -6.27
N PHE A 162 -22.09 3.16 -7.18
CA PHE A 162 -21.53 4.12 -8.13
C PHE A 162 -22.31 5.44 -7.97
N PRO A 163 -22.04 6.24 -6.92
CA PRO A 163 -22.78 7.47 -6.67
C PRO A 163 -22.78 8.45 -7.85
N ASN A 164 -21.72 8.43 -8.66
CA ASN A 164 -21.58 9.20 -9.88
C ASN A 164 -20.45 8.59 -10.76
N ASP A 165 -20.17 9.21 -11.91
CA ASP A 165 -19.19 8.75 -12.90
C ASP A 165 -17.72 8.77 -12.42
N SER A 166 -17.45 9.35 -11.25
CA SER A 166 -16.11 9.57 -10.71
C SER A 166 -15.91 9.01 -9.30
N THR A 167 -16.93 8.39 -8.70
CA THR A 167 -16.84 7.80 -7.35
C THR A 167 -17.32 6.35 -7.39
N GLU A 168 -16.48 5.44 -6.90
CA GLU A 168 -16.87 4.06 -6.61
C GLU A 168 -16.75 3.82 -5.11
N ILE A 169 -17.79 3.26 -4.51
CA ILE A 169 -17.76 2.76 -3.14
C ILE A 169 -17.86 1.23 -3.21
N GLU A 170 -16.86 0.53 -2.72
CA GLU A 170 -16.85 -0.94 -2.67
C GLU A 170 -16.65 -1.38 -1.23
N MET A 171 -17.59 -2.16 -0.71
CA MET A 171 -17.45 -2.78 0.61
C MET A 171 -17.49 -4.30 0.47
N TYR A 172 -16.51 -4.97 1.07
CA TYR A 172 -16.55 -6.43 1.15
C TYR A 172 -16.17 -6.93 2.53
N THR A 173 -16.65 -8.12 2.84
CA THR A 173 -16.33 -8.82 4.08
C THR A 173 -15.96 -10.27 3.83
N SER A 174 -15.15 -10.82 4.72
CA SER A 174 -14.91 -12.25 4.82
C SER A 174 -14.95 -12.68 6.28
N VAL A 175 -15.70 -13.75 6.56
CA VAL A 175 -15.88 -14.32 7.89
C VAL A 175 -15.58 -15.81 7.82
N SER A 176 -14.38 -16.21 8.26
CA SER A 176 -13.89 -17.58 8.14
C SER A 176 -13.01 -17.98 9.32
N ASN A 177 -13.40 -19.03 10.03
CA ASN A 177 -12.61 -19.80 10.98
C ASN A 177 -11.90 -21.00 10.34
N TYR A 178 -12.05 -21.21 9.03
CA TYR A 178 -11.43 -22.33 8.35
C TYR A 178 -9.91 -22.17 8.36
N TYR A 179 -9.22 -23.21 8.83
CA TYR A 179 -7.77 -23.30 8.85
C TYR A 179 -7.33 -24.60 8.19
N GLU A 180 -6.40 -24.52 7.25
CA GLU A 180 -5.81 -25.67 6.58
C GLU A 180 -4.32 -25.40 6.32
N LYS A 181 -3.44 -26.28 6.77
CA LYS A 181 -2.00 -26.24 6.46
C LYS A 181 -1.63 -27.48 5.64
N LYS A 182 -1.13 -27.27 4.42
CA LYS A 182 -0.71 -28.30 3.47
C LYS A 182 0.67 -27.96 2.90
N GLY A 183 1.71 -28.58 3.46
CA GLY A 183 3.09 -28.27 3.09
C GLY A 183 3.42 -26.79 3.30
N MET A 184 3.83 -26.11 2.22
CA MET A 184 4.14 -24.68 2.22
C MET A 184 2.89 -23.78 2.14
N MET A 185 1.70 -24.34 1.89
CA MET A 185 0.45 -23.56 1.82
C MET A 185 -0.27 -23.53 3.16
N THR A 186 -0.70 -22.35 3.58
CA THR A 186 -1.57 -22.16 4.75
C THR A 186 -2.78 -21.32 4.37
N ILE A 187 -3.98 -21.86 4.58
CA ILE A 187 -5.23 -21.12 4.59
C ILE A 187 -5.51 -20.77 6.05
N ALA A 188 -5.41 -19.48 6.39
CA ALA A 188 -5.65 -19.00 7.73
C ALA A 188 -7.08 -18.45 7.89
N PRO A 189 -7.65 -18.50 9.11
CA PRO A 189 -8.86 -17.78 9.46
C PRO A 189 -8.78 -16.31 9.04
N THR A 190 -9.88 -15.79 8.50
CA THR A 190 -9.97 -14.40 8.01
C THR A 190 -11.27 -13.79 8.51
N HIS A 191 -11.18 -12.66 9.20
CA HIS A 191 -12.33 -11.94 9.71
C HIS A 191 -12.15 -10.45 9.48
N ARG A 192 -12.66 -9.95 8.36
CA ARG A 192 -12.44 -8.55 7.99
C ARG A 192 -13.60 -7.91 7.26
N ILE A 193 -13.73 -6.60 7.42
CA ILE A 193 -14.50 -5.72 6.54
C ILE A 193 -13.51 -4.74 5.90
N ARG A 194 -13.64 -4.50 4.60
CA ARG A 194 -12.95 -3.43 3.90
C ARG A 194 -13.96 -2.58 3.15
N LEU A 195 -13.94 -1.29 3.43
CA LEU A 195 -14.76 -0.28 2.76
C LEU A 195 -13.83 0.68 2.02
N TYR A 196 -13.90 0.64 0.70
CA TYR A 196 -13.17 1.52 -0.20
C TYR A 196 -14.07 2.64 -0.69
N ILE A 197 -13.53 3.85 -0.71
CA ILE A 197 -14.10 5.00 -1.40
C ILE A 197 -13.05 5.45 -2.39
N ARG A 198 -13.30 5.30 -3.68
CA ARG A 198 -12.31 5.51 -4.74
C ARG A 198 -12.70 6.69 -5.60
N ASN A 199 -11.73 7.57 -5.82
CA ASN A 199 -11.78 8.53 -6.90
C ASN A 199 -11.47 7.77 -8.21
N THR A 200 -12.48 7.55 -9.04
CA THR A 200 -12.36 6.87 -10.34
C THR A 200 -12.27 7.84 -11.52
N LYS A 201 -12.15 9.15 -11.24
CA LYS A 201 -11.95 10.15 -12.29
C LYS A 201 -10.74 9.74 -13.12
N LYS A 202 -10.97 9.54 -14.42
CA LYS A 202 -9.91 9.16 -15.37
C LYS A 202 -8.96 10.33 -15.55
N GLU A 203 -7.99 10.43 -14.65
CA GLU A 203 -6.80 11.24 -14.90
C GLU A 203 -5.90 10.48 -15.88
N ALA A 204 -5.16 11.22 -16.69
CA ALA A 204 -4.17 10.61 -17.56
C ALA A 204 -3.17 9.85 -16.68
N LYS A 205 -3.21 8.51 -16.73
CA LYS A 205 -2.21 7.67 -16.05
C LYS A 205 -0.84 8.17 -16.46
N VAL A 206 -0.08 8.71 -15.51
CA VAL A 206 1.32 9.05 -15.75
C VAL A 206 2.10 7.76 -15.59
N GLU A 207 2.06 6.92 -16.63
CA GLU A 207 3.00 5.82 -16.70
C GLU A 207 4.41 6.41 -16.69
N PRO A 208 5.29 5.96 -15.76
CA PRO A 208 6.69 6.32 -15.82
C PRO A 208 7.24 5.93 -17.20
N LYS A 209 7.52 6.92 -18.05
CA LYS A 209 8.16 6.70 -19.35
C LYS A 209 9.61 7.14 -19.26
N LEU A 210 10.50 6.28 -19.74
CA LEU A 210 11.90 6.63 -19.90
C LEU A 210 12.01 7.55 -21.11
N SER A 211 12.24 8.84 -20.87
CA SER A 211 12.46 9.79 -21.97
C SER A 211 13.76 9.47 -22.70
N GLU A 212 13.80 9.74 -24.01
CA GLU A 212 15.00 9.54 -24.82
C GLU A 212 16.20 10.36 -24.31
N LYS A 213 15.95 11.61 -23.86
CA LYS A 213 16.96 12.46 -23.22
C LYS A 213 17.59 11.77 -22.02
N ARG A 214 16.76 11.24 -21.11
CA ARG A 214 17.23 10.54 -19.92
C ARG A 214 17.96 9.25 -20.29
N LEU A 215 17.45 8.48 -21.24
CA LEU A 215 18.12 7.27 -21.72
C LEU A 215 19.53 7.60 -22.25
N ASN A 216 19.69 8.67 -23.01
CA ASN A 216 21.00 9.10 -23.52
C ASN A 216 21.94 9.54 -22.40
N THR A 217 21.44 10.30 -21.41
CA THR A 217 22.21 10.64 -20.20
C THR A 217 22.68 9.38 -19.47
N LEU A 218 21.79 8.41 -19.25
CA LEU A 218 22.13 7.17 -18.54
C LEU A 218 23.11 6.30 -19.33
N LYS A 219 23.05 6.27 -20.66
CA LYS A 219 24.06 5.59 -21.50
C LYS A 219 25.45 6.20 -21.31
N ILE A 220 25.56 7.53 -21.28
CA ILE A 220 26.84 8.22 -21.04
C ILE A 220 27.38 7.86 -19.65
N ILE A 221 26.54 7.98 -18.61
CA ILE A 221 26.91 7.63 -17.23
C ILE A 221 27.33 6.16 -17.13
N SER A 222 26.61 5.24 -17.79
CA SER A 222 26.98 3.83 -17.87
C SER A 222 28.38 3.65 -18.46
N SER A 223 28.67 4.27 -19.61
CA SER A 223 29.98 4.17 -20.25
C SER A 223 31.10 4.71 -19.36
N GLU A 224 30.92 5.91 -18.79
CA GLU A 224 31.93 6.53 -17.90
C GLU A 224 32.17 5.70 -16.63
N PHE A 225 31.11 5.13 -16.05
CA PHE A 225 31.22 4.28 -14.87
C PHE A 225 31.94 2.96 -15.17
N ILE A 226 31.57 2.29 -16.28
CA ILE A 226 32.21 1.04 -16.74
C ILE A 226 33.70 1.29 -17.02
N GLU A 227 34.04 2.38 -17.71
CA GLU A 227 35.43 2.76 -17.97
C GLU A 227 36.21 3.02 -16.67
N THR A 228 35.59 3.74 -15.73
CA THR A 228 36.23 4.05 -14.43
C THR A 228 36.48 2.77 -13.60
N LEU A 229 35.55 1.81 -13.63
CA LEU A 229 35.72 0.49 -13.03
C LEU A 229 36.82 -0.31 -13.70
N GLY A 230 36.85 -0.36 -15.04
CA GLY A 230 37.89 -1.07 -15.81
C GLY A 230 39.29 -0.53 -15.53
N ASN A 231 39.41 0.78 -15.31
CA ASN A 231 40.66 1.44 -14.90
C ASN A 231 41.00 1.26 -13.41
N LYS A 232 40.23 0.46 -12.67
CA LYS A 232 40.39 0.18 -11.22
C LYS A 232 40.40 1.44 -10.35
N ASN A 233 39.78 2.53 -10.80
CA ASN A 233 39.70 3.78 -10.02
C ASN A 233 38.51 3.75 -9.05
N ILE A 234 38.67 2.99 -7.96
CA ILE A 234 37.61 2.73 -6.98
C ILE A 234 37.02 4.02 -6.39
N ALA A 235 37.87 5.00 -6.05
CA ALA A 235 37.42 6.26 -5.49
C ALA A 235 36.49 7.02 -6.44
N LYS A 236 36.86 7.11 -7.72
CA LYS A 236 36.02 7.76 -8.74
C LYS A 236 34.76 6.93 -9.04
N SER A 237 34.87 5.60 -9.08
CA SER A 237 33.71 4.70 -9.27
C SER A 237 32.64 4.90 -8.21
N LYS A 238 33.03 5.08 -6.94
CA LYS A 238 32.08 5.36 -5.86
C LYS A 238 31.29 6.66 -6.07
N GLY A 239 31.82 7.64 -6.79
CA GLY A 239 31.13 8.90 -7.11
C GLY A 239 29.89 8.74 -8.02
N TYR A 240 29.78 7.61 -8.73
CA TYR A 240 28.60 7.28 -9.54
C TYR A 240 27.51 6.56 -8.75
N LEU A 241 27.83 6.05 -7.57
CA LEU A 241 26.89 5.28 -6.75
C LEU A 241 25.88 6.22 -6.07
N SER A 242 24.66 5.72 -5.93
CA SER A 242 23.59 6.38 -5.21
C SER A 242 23.87 6.42 -3.71
N THR A 243 23.37 7.46 -3.04
CA THR A 243 23.38 7.53 -1.58
C THR A 243 22.65 6.35 -0.93
N LEU A 244 21.76 5.66 -1.67
CA LEU A 244 21.08 4.45 -1.21
C LEU A 244 22.02 3.26 -0.95
N ILE A 245 23.18 3.21 -1.63
CA ILE A 245 24.08 2.05 -1.55
C ILE A 245 25.53 2.42 -1.20
N ILE A 246 25.96 3.66 -1.42
CA ILE A 246 27.38 4.05 -1.35
C ILE A 246 28.04 3.71 -0.01
N GLU A 247 27.31 3.83 1.10
CA GLU A 247 27.79 3.52 2.46
C GLU A 247 27.98 2.01 2.68
N ASN A 248 27.24 1.18 1.95
CA ASN A 248 27.25 -0.27 2.08
C ASN A 248 28.17 -0.96 1.04
N VAL A 249 28.59 -0.23 0.00
CA VAL A 249 29.47 -0.78 -1.04
C VAL A 249 30.93 -0.68 -0.62
N THR A 250 31.52 -1.85 -0.41
CA THR A 250 32.94 -2.02 -0.08
C THR A 250 33.83 -2.05 -1.32
N ASP A 251 35.10 -1.70 -1.14
CA ASP A 251 36.09 -1.80 -2.22
C ASP A 251 36.25 -3.24 -2.71
N GLY A 252 36.14 -4.21 -1.81
CA GLY A 252 36.17 -5.64 -2.13
C GLY A 252 35.06 -6.05 -3.09
N GLN A 253 33.83 -5.58 -2.90
CA GLN A 253 32.71 -5.87 -3.82
C GLN A 253 32.94 -5.26 -5.21
N LEU A 254 33.50 -4.07 -5.29
CA LEU A 254 33.84 -3.45 -6.57
C LEU A 254 34.98 -4.20 -7.27
N ASN A 255 35.98 -4.67 -6.52
CA ASN A 255 37.04 -5.52 -7.07
C ASN A 255 36.51 -6.86 -7.58
N THR A 256 35.63 -7.52 -6.83
CA THR A 256 34.97 -8.75 -7.30
C THR A 256 34.16 -8.51 -8.57
N LEU A 257 33.48 -7.37 -8.69
CA LEU A 257 32.79 -7.01 -9.93
C LEU A 257 33.79 -6.83 -11.09
N ILE A 258 34.91 -6.16 -10.84
CA ILE A 258 35.98 -5.94 -11.84
C ILE A 258 36.55 -7.27 -12.35
N GLU A 259 36.72 -8.25 -11.47
CA GLU A 259 37.27 -9.58 -11.82
C GLU A 259 36.29 -10.45 -12.60
N ASN A 260 34.99 -10.24 -12.45
CA ASN A 260 33.94 -11.08 -13.03
C ASN A 260 33.34 -10.52 -14.33
N TRP A 261 33.88 -9.42 -14.86
CA TRP A 261 33.40 -8.79 -16.09
C TRP A 261 34.58 -8.38 -16.98
N ASP A 262 34.43 -8.55 -18.29
CA ASP A 262 35.46 -8.20 -19.26
C ASP A 262 35.27 -6.76 -19.73
N PHE A 263 35.97 -5.84 -19.09
CA PHE A 263 35.93 -4.41 -19.43
C PHE A 263 36.67 -4.07 -20.73
N THR A 264 37.38 -5.03 -21.34
CA THR A 264 38.08 -4.81 -22.63
C THR A 264 37.15 -4.95 -23.82
N LYS A 265 36.00 -5.61 -23.64
CA LYS A 265 35.02 -5.82 -24.69
C LYS A 265 34.03 -4.68 -24.76
N GLU A 266 33.74 -4.24 -25.99
CA GLU A 266 32.68 -3.28 -26.23
C GLU A 266 31.31 -3.88 -25.92
N THR A 267 30.45 -3.04 -25.34
CA THR A 267 29.08 -3.41 -25.03
C THR A 267 28.07 -2.61 -25.85
N GLU A 268 26.87 -3.16 -26.02
CA GLU A 268 25.73 -2.46 -26.60
C GLU A 268 24.47 -2.65 -25.77
N LEU A 269 23.61 -1.63 -25.75
CA LEU A 269 22.35 -1.66 -25.02
C LEU A 269 21.34 -2.55 -25.76
N VAL A 270 20.81 -3.56 -25.08
CA VAL A 270 19.79 -4.46 -25.63
C VAL A 270 18.42 -4.27 -25.01
N TYR A 271 18.36 -3.69 -23.80
CA TYR A 271 17.10 -3.42 -23.13
C TYR A 271 17.19 -2.21 -22.22
N SER A 272 16.12 -1.41 -22.19
CA SER A 272 15.91 -0.39 -21.17
C SER A 272 14.48 -0.44 -20.66
N GLY A 273 14.29 -0.20 -19.38
CA GLY A 273 12.97 -0.26 -18.77
C GLY A 273 12.90 0.46 -17.43
N ILE A 274 11.68 0.68 -16.95
CA ILE A 274 11.44 1.25 -15.63
C ILE A 274 10.89 0.16 -14.70
N GLN A 275 11.41 0.13 -13.48
CA GLN A 275 10.96 -0.74 -12.41
C GLN A 275 10.55 0.10 -11.19
N VAL A 276 9.47 -0.28 -10.52
CA VAL A 276 9.03 0.35 -9.27
C VAL A 276 9.50 -0.51 -8.10
N GLY A 277 10.22 0.08 -7.15
CA GLY A 277 10.66 -0.57 -5.93
C GLY A 277 9.54 -0.77 -4.91
N LEU A 278 9.81 -1.56 -3.87
CA LEU A 278 8.85 -1.85 -2.79
C LEU A 278 8.48 -0.62 -1.93
N ASP A 279 9.21 0.48 -2.07
CA ASP A 279 8.93 1.76 -1.45
C ASP A 279 8.20 2.72 -2.41
N GLY A 280 7.87 2.27 -3.63
CA GLY A 280 7.28 3.09 -4.67
C GLY A 280 8.27 4.00 -5.42
N LYS A 281 9.58 3.90 -5.14
CA LYS A 281 10.60 4.62 -5.92
C LYS A 281 10.71 4.03 -7.32
N ILE A 282 11.07 4.89 -8.26
CA ILE A 282 11.21 4.54 -9.66
C ILE A 282 12.69 4.34 -9.95
N PHE A 283 13.02 3.19 -10.52
CA PHE A 283 14.36 2.85 -10.95
C PHE A 283 14.37 2.64 -12.46
N THR A 284 15.44 3.08 -13.13
CA THR A 284 15.66 2.79 -14.54
C THR A 284 16.69 1.68 -14.67
N MET A 285 16.35 0.66 -15.46
CA MET A 285 17.19 -0.50 -15.73
C MET A 285 17.71 -0.40 -17.17
N LEU A 286 19.02 -0.57 -17.34
CA LEU A 286 19.68 -0.74 -18.63
C LEU A 286 20.38 -2.10 -18.64
N ASN A 287 20.14 -2.92 -19.67
CA ASN A 287 20.88 -4.16 -19.87
C ASN A 287 21.76 -4.03 -21.12
N PHE A 288 23.04 -4.33 -20.95
CA PHE A 288 24.02 -4.35 -22.01
C PHE A 288 24.46 -5.78 -22.28
N LYS A 289 24.80 -6.10 -23.53
CA LYS A 289 25.54 -7.32 -23.89
C LYS A 289 26.88 -6.93 -24.53
N TYR A 290 27.79 -7.88 -24.69
CA TYR A 290 28.97 -7.65 -25.51
C TYR A 290 28.61 -7.62 -27.00
N LYS A 291 29.23 -6.72 -27.77
CA LYS A 291 28.97 -6.58 -29.21
C LYS A 291 29.40 -7.80 -30.02
N ASP A 292 30.39 -8.55 -29.54
CA ASP A 292 30.87 -9.80 -30.15
C ASP A 292 30.01 -11.01 -29.77
N ASP A 293 29.01 -10.84 -28.91
CA ASP A 293 28.05 -11.88 -28.55
C ASP A 293 26.84 -11.88 -29.49
N PHE A 294 26.89 -12.80 -30.45
CA PHE A 294 25.86 -13.02 -31.45
C PHE A 294 24.82 -14.09 -31.05
N THR A 295 24.83 -14.60 -29.82
CA THR A 295 23.84 -15.61 -29.41
C THR A 295 22.51 -14.99 -29.01
N GLU A 296 21.43 -15.77 -29.19
CA GLU A 296 20.09 -15.43 -28.73
C GLU A 296 19.53 -16.58 -27.87
N PRO A 297 19.34 -16.38 -26.54
CA PRO A 297 19.68 -15.18 -25.77
C PRO A 297 21.20 -14.95 -25.65
N ALA A 298 21.61 -13.71 -25.36
CA ALA A 298 23.01 -13.36 -25.09
C ALA A 298 23.53 -14.15 -23.88
N LYS A 299 24.77 -14.66 -23.94
CA LYS A 299 25.40 -15.48 -22.89
C LYS A 299 25.66 -14.69 -21.62
N GLU A 300 26.02 -13.42 -21.77
CA GLU A 300 26.31 -12.54 -20.65
C GLU A 300 25.64 -11.18 -20.84
N LEU A 301 25.02 -10.69 -19.76
CA LEU A 301 24.42 -9.37 -19.70
C LEU A 301 25.01 -8.58 -18.53
N LEU A 302 25.25 -7.30 -18.73
CA LEU A 302 25.47 -6.35 -17.66
C LEU A 302 24.19 -5.59 -17.41
N LYS A 303 23.54 -5.89 -16.28
CA LYS A 303 22.39 -5.12 -15.81
C LYS A 303 22.88 -3.97 -14.94
N MET A 304 22.50 -2.75 -15.30
CA MET A 304 22.69 -1.55 -14.50
C MET A 304 21.33 -0.98 -14.08
N VAL A 305 21.23 -0.53 -12.83
CA VAL A 305 20.02 0.05 -12.26
C VAL A 305 20.35 1.43 -11.70
N PHE A 306 19.51 2.41 -12.02
CA PHE A 306 19.67 3.81 -11.66
C PHE A 306 18.49 4.31 -10.84
N ASP A 307 18.75 5.19 -9.87
CA ASP A 307 17.72 5.95 -9.16
C ASP A 307 17.20 7.15 -9.98
N ASP A 308 16.36 7.98 -9.38
CA ASP A 308 15.79 9.19 -9.96
C ASP A 308 16.78 10.35 -10.13
N ASN A 309 17.95 10.29 -9.49
CA ASN A 309 19.05 11.26 -9.61
C ASN A 309 20.14 10.79 -10.59
N ASP A 310 19.81 9.80 -11.42
CA ASP A 310 20.71 9.19 -12.40
C ASP A 310 21.98 8.59 -11.78
N LYS A 311 21.90 8.15 -10.52
CA LYS A 311 22.98 7.46 -9.81
C LYS A 311 22.78 5.95 -9.81
N VAL A 312 23.88 5.20 -9.84
CA VAL A 312 23.87 3.74 -9.88
C VAL A 312 23.45 3.17 -8.52
N VAL A 313 22.38 2.39 -8.50
CA VAL A 313 21.90 1.64 -7.31
C VAL A 313 22.14 0.14 -7.41
N GLY A 314 22.57 -0.33 -8.58
CA GLY A 314 22.88 -1.74 -8.79
C GLY A 314 23.62 -1.97 -10.08
N ILE A 315 24.58 -2.89 -10.02
CA ILE A 315 25.27 -3.43 -11.19
C ILE A 315 25.39 -4.94 -10.99
N GLN A 316 24.99 -5.70 -11.99
CA GLN A 316 24.93 -7.14 -11.92
C GLN A 316 25.32 -7.75 -13.27
N PRO A 317 26.48 -8.40 -13.34
CA PRO A 317 26.78 -9.38 -14.36
C PRO A 317 25.81 -10.56 -14.24
N ILE A 318 25.17 -10.93 -15.34
CA ILE A 318 24.22 -12.05 -15.43
C ILE A 318 24.76 -12.99 -16.50
N LYS A 319 25.16 -14.19 -16.08
CA LYS A 319 25.43 -15.28 -17.01
C LYS A 319 24.11 -16.00 -17.28
N THR A 320 23.68 -16.01 -18.53
CA THR A 320 22.51 -16.79 -18.93
C THR A 320 22.97 -18.23 -19.11
N GLN A 321 22.23 -19.17 -18.53
CA GLN A 321 22.52 -20.60 -18.74
C GLN A 321 22.05 -20.98 -20.14
N ASN A 322 22.93 -21.63 -20.90
CA ASN A 322 22.53 -22.42 -22.06
C ASN A 322 22.01 -23.78 -21.63
#